data_AF-A0A1S2JZM9-F1
#
_entry.id   AF-A0A1S2JZM9-F1
#
_cell.length_a   1.000
_cell.length_b   1.000
_cell.length_c   1.000
_cell.angle_alpha   90.00
_cell.angle_beta   90.00
_cell.angle_gamma   90.00
#
_symmetry.space_group_name_H-M   'P 1'
#
loop_
_entity.id
_entity.type
_entity.pdbx_description
1 polymer ?
#
loop_
_entity_poly.entity_id
_entity_poly.type
_entity_poly.pdbx_seq_one_letter_code
_entity_poly.pdbx_strand_id
1 'polypeptide(L)' 'MLTEPTPPSWWQANRHKVYLVTGLICGYLIGSHTQPVPDPQQHPHPGHTTPAPTTPSTHTALRPTA' A
#
# COMPACT_ATOMS: atom_id res chain seq x y z
N MET A 1 -19.98 -64.59 -1.35
CA MET A 1 -18.70 -63.90 -1.63
C MET A 1 -18.73 -62.60 -0.84
N LEU A 2 -17.90 -62.49 0.20
CA LEU A 2 -17.83 -61.30 1.05
C LEU A 2 -16.80 -60.35 0.41
N THR A 3 -17.27 -59.42 -0.40
CA THR A 3 -16.41 -58.38 -0.98
C THR A 3 -15.93 -57.49 0.16
N GLU A 4 -14.62 -57.54 0.44
CA GLU A 4 -13.98 -56.62 1.38
C GLU A 4 -14.21 -55.19 0.89
N PRO A 5 -14.78 -54.28 1.71
CA PRO A 5 -14.99 -52.90 1.29
C PRO A 5 -13.63 -52.27 1.03
N THR A 6 -13.42 -51.80 -0.20
CA THR A 6 -12.17 -51.14 -0.60
C THR A 6 -11.80 -50.10 0.45
N PRO A 7 -10.58 -50.17 1.03
CA PRO A 7 -10.18 -49.24 2.07
C PRO A 7 -10.34 -47.80 1.56
N PRO A 8 -10.85 -46.87 2.38
CA PRO A 8 -11.06 -45.50 1.95
C PRO A 8 -9.73 -44.93 1.50
N SER A 9 -9.71 -44.37 0.29
CA SER A 9 -8.49 -43.72 -0.20
C SER A 9 -8.14 -42.55 0.70
N TRP A 10 -6.84 -42.27 0.83
CA TRP A 10 -6.33 -41.13 1.60
C TRP A 10 -7.02 -39.81 1.22
N TRP A 11 -7.37 -39.67 -0.06
CA TRP A 11 -8.15 -38.53 -0.55
C TRP A 11 -9.55 -38.45 0.07
N GLN A 12 -10.30 -39.55 0.17
CA GLN A 12 -11.62 -39.55 0.81
C GLN A 12 -11.54 -39.17 2.28
N ALA A 13 -10.53 -39.68 2.98
CA ALA A 13 -10.27 -39.31 4.36
C ALA A 13 -9.89 -37.82 4.50
N ASN A 14 -9.15 -37.24 3.56
CA ASN A 14 -8.50 -35.94 3.76
C ASN A 14 -9.09 -34.78 2.94
N ARG A 15 -10.05 -35.04 2.04
CA ARG A 15 -10.65 -34.01 1.15
C ARG A 15 -11.13 -32.77 1.91
N HIS A 16 -11.71 -32.97 3.09
CA HIS A 16 -12.21 -31.87 3.92
C HIS A 16 -11.06 -31.00 4.44
N LYS A 17 -9.92 -31.59 4.82
CA LYS A 17 -8.72 -30.84 5.24
C LYS A 17 -8.15 -30.05 4.07
N VAL A 18 -8.14 -30.64 2.87
CA VAL A 18 -7.68 -29.96 1.66
C VAL A 18 -8.58 -28.75 1.37
N TYR A 19 -9.91 -28.92 1.37
CA TYR A 19 -10.83 -27.79 1.18
C TYR A 19 -10.69 -26.71 2.26
N LEU A 20 -10.48 -27.08 3.53
CA LEU A 20 -10.25 -26.12 4.61
C LEU A 20 -8.97 -25.32 4.40
N VAL A 21 -7.86 -25.98 4.05
CA VAL A 21 -6.57 -25.31 3.82
C VAL A 21 -6.65 -24.42 2.58
N THR A 22 -7.24 -24.90 1.48
CA THR A 22 -7.43 -24.10 0.26
C THR A 22 -8.32 -22.89 0.51
N GLY A 23 -9.45 -23.08 1.22
CA GLY A 23 -10.35 -21.99 1.59
C GLY A 23 -9.67 -20.95 2.48
N LEU A 24 -8.89 -21.39 3.47
CA LEU A 24 -8.13 -20.50 4.36
C LEU A 24 -7.10 -19.67 3.59
N ILE A 25 -6.35 -20.28 2.67
CA ILE A 25 -5.36 -19.58 1.84
C ILE A 25 -6.06 -18.55 0.94
N CYS A 26 -7.12 -18.95 0.23
CA CYS A 26 -7.87 -18.03 -0.62
C CYS A 26 -8.46 -16.86 0.19
N GLY A 27 -9.09 -17.15 1.34
CA GLY A 27 -9.64 -16.13 2.21
C GLY A 27 -8.58 -15.18 2.76
N TYR A 28 -7.42 -15.71 3.17
CA TYR A 28 -6.29 -14.91 3.64
C TYR A 28 -5.75 -13.98 2.55
N LEU A 29 -5.56 -14.49 1.33
CA LEU A 29 -5.09 -13.69 0.19
C LEU A 29 -6.08 -12.58 -0.13
N ILE A 30 -7.38 -12.89 -0.22
CA ILE A 30 -8.41 -11.89 -0.48
C ILE A 30 -8.40 -10.83 0.63
N GLY A 31 -8.48 -11.25 1.90
CA GLY A 31 -8.50 -10.31 3.04
C GLY A 31 -7.24 -9.43 3.15
N SER A 32 -6.08 -9.95 2.73
CA SER A 32 -4.82 -9.20 2.73
C SER A 32 -4.72 -8.21 1.57
N HIS A 33 -5.24 -8.57 0.39
CA HIS A 33 -5.22 -7.70 -0.79
C HIS A 33 -6.35 -6.68 -0.84
N THR A 34 -7.41 -6.84 -0.04
CA THR A 34 -8.52 -5.88 0.03
C THR A 34 -8.40 -4.87 1.15
N GLN A 35 -7.33 -4.86 1.95
CA GLN A 35 -7.09 -3.75 2.87
C GLN A 35 -6.82 -2.51 2.01
N PRO A 36 -7.72 -1.51 1.97
CA PRO A 36 -7.34 -0.22 1.44
C PRO A 36 -6.25 0.26 2.39
N VAL A 37 -5.01 0.34 1.92
CA VAL A 37 -4.03 1.22 2.56
C VAL A 37 -4.77 2.56 2.66
N PRO A 38 -5.03 3.09 3.87
CA PRO A 38 -5.50 4.45 3.96
C PRO A 38 -4.47 5.25 3.19
N ASP A 39 -4.87 5.86 2.07
CA ASP A 39 -4.05 6.83 1.39
C ASP A 39 -3.50 7.71 2.51
N PRO A 40 -2.17 7.80 2.71
CA PRO A 40 -1.65 8.78 3.64
C PRO A 40 -2.10 10.11 3.06
N GLN A 41 -3.26 10.58 3.53
CA GLN A 41 -3.89 11.83 3.17
C GLN A 41 -2.74 12.81 3.10
N GLN A 42 -2.49 13.33 1.89
CA GLN A 42 -1.48 14.34 1.64
C GLN A 42 -1.59 15.32 2.80
N HIS A 43 -0.65 15.25 3.75
CA HIS A 43 -0.50 16.32 4.71
C HIS A 43 -0.39 17.57 3.84
N PRO A 44 -1.22 18.61 4.06
CA PRO A 44 -1.05 19.86 3.37
C PRO A 44 0.37 20.30 3.68
N HIS A 45 1.28 20.11 2.73
CA HIS A 45 2.66 20.51 2.91
C HIS A 45 2.57 22.01 3.17
N PRO A 46 3.04 22.54 4.32
CA PRO A 46 3.12 23.96 4.51
C PRO A 46 4.00 24.47 3.38
N GLY A 47 3.38 25.12 2.39
CA GLY A 47 4.11 25.76 1.31
C GLY A 47 5.01 26.79 1.97
N HIS A 48 6.30 26.48 2.06
CA HIS A 48 7.30 27.45 2.47
C HIS A 48 7.17 28.64 1.50
N THR A 49 6.56 29.72 1.96
CA THR A 49 6.62 31.02 1.32
C THR A 49 8.08 31.42 1.34
N THR A 50 8.78 31.17 0.24
CA THR A 50 10.06 31.82 -0.04
C THR A 50 9.78 33.32 0.03
N PRO A 51 10.38 34.08 0.97
CA PRO A 51 10.24 35.53 0.94
C PRO A 51 10.79 35.99 -0.41
N ALA A 52 9.98 36.76 -1.15
CA ALA A 52 10.44 37.36 -2.39
C ALA A 52 11.75 38.12 -2.12
N PRO A 53 12.79 37.97 -2.95
CA PRO A 53 13.99 38.78 -2.79
C PRO A 53 13.61 40.23 -3.05
N THR A 54 13.57 41.04 -1.99
CA THR A 54 13.47 42.49 -2.09
C THR A 54 14.74 42.99 -2.77
N THR A 55 14.68 43.18 -4.08
CA THR A 55 15.66 43.98 -4.82
C THR A 55 15.60 45.41 -4.26
N PRO A 56 16.67 45.95 -3.64
CA PRO A 56 16.74 47.37 -3.42
C PRO A 56 17.04 48.02 -4.76
N SER A 57 16.03 48.69 -5.33
CA SER A 57 16.18 49.55 -6.50
C SER A 57 17.35 50.50 -6.27
N THR A 58 18.30 50.44 -7.20
CA THR A 58 19.44 51.34 -7.35
C THR A 58 19.00 52.80 -7.23
N HIS A 59 19.23 53.41 -6.07
CA HIS A 59 19.15 54.86 -5.95
C HIS A 59 20.43 55.43 -6.57
N THR A 60 20.28 55.88 -7.81
CA THR A 60 21.23 56.66 -8.60
C THR A 60 22.02 57.64 -7.74
N ALA A 61 23.26 57.30 -7.41
CA ALA A 61 24.25 58.21 -6.87
C ALA A 61 24.94 58.91 -8.05
N LEU A 62 24.29 59.94 -8.60
CA LEU A 62 24.98 60.91 -9.46
C LEU A 62 25.83 61.82 -8.57
N ARG A 63 27.12 61.48 -8.45
CA ARG A 63 28.16 62.37 -7.94
C ARG A 63 29.35 62.35 -8.91
N PRO A 64 29.50 63.38 -9.76
CA PRO A 64 30.79 63.74 -10.30
C PRO A 64 31.44 64.79 -9.40
N THR A 65 32.64 64.44 -8.94
CA THR A 65 33.63 65.26 -8.27
C THR A 65 34.36 66.16 -9.26
N ALA A 66 34.62 67.40 -8.82
CA ALA A 66 35.60 68.38 -9.31
C ALA A 66 35.40 68.98 -10.70
#